data_AF-A0A3D0CSH1-F1
#
_entry.id   AF-A0A3D0CSH1-F1
#
_cell.length_a   1.000
_cell.length_b   1.000
_cell.length_c   1.000
_cell.angle_alpha   90.00
_cell.angle_beta   90.00
_cell.angle_gamma   90.00
#
_symmetry.space_group_name_H-M   'P 1'
#
loop_
_entity.id
_entity.type
_entity.pdbx_description
1 polymer ?
#
loop_
_entity_poly.entity_id
_entity_poly.type
_entity_poly.pdbx_seq_one_letter_code
_entity_poly.pdbx_strand_id
1 'polypeptide(L)' 'MAVSVPAAADRIIVGGDPELTMTVEGIHGDRATARFVLRVVQLLLIARPGLLTMADLALPHH' A
#
# COMPACT_ATOMS: atom_id res chain seq x y z
N MET A 1 15.80 -1.29 -9.81
CA MET A 1 15.89 -2.10 -8.57
C MET A 1 17.28 -1.95 -8.00
N ALA A 2 17.42 -1.60 -6.72
CA ALA A 2 18.72 -1.73 -6.04
C ALA A 2 18.97 -3.21 -5.76
N VAL A 3 19.78 -3.84 -6.61
CA VAL A 3 20.21 -5.23 -6.51
C VAL A 3 21.30 -5.32 -5.45
N SER A 4 20.93 -5.43 -4.16
CA SER A 4 21.75 -6.03 -3.07
C SER A 4 21.24 -5.71 -1.65
N VAL A 5 19.94 -5.83 -1.36
CA VAL A 5 19.47 -5.82 0.04
C VAL A 5 19.13 -7.27 0.43
N PRO A 6 19.78 -7.86 1.46
CA PRO A 6 19.68 -9.30 1.75
C PRO A 6 18.28 -9.78 2.16
N ALA A 7 17.39 -8.87 2.54
CA ALA A 7 15.98 -9.13 2.76
C ALA A 7 15.21 -7.82 2.53
N ALA A 8 14.53 -7.69 1.39
CA ALA A 8 13.67 -6.54 1.14
C ALA A 8 12.43 -6.65 2.05
N ALA A 9 12.25 -5.68 2.94
CA ALA A 9 11.11 -5.61 3.85
C ALA A 9 10.69 -4.16 4.05
N ASP A 10 9.38 -3.96 4.22
CA ASP A 10 8.78 -2.69 4.59
C ASP A 10 8.50 -2.72 6.10
N ARG A 11 9.14 -1.81 6.84
CA ARG A 11 8.96 -1.67 8.29
C ARG A 11 8.22 -0.37 8.59
N ILE A 12 7.13 -0.46 9.35
CA ILE A 12 6.29 0.67 9.76
C ILE A 12 6.29 0.73 11.28
N ILE A 13 6.61 1.91 11.81
CA ILE A 13 6.59 2.20 13.24
C ILE A 13 5.67 3.40 13.44
N VAL A 14 4.65 3.24 14.28
CA VAL A 14 3.74 4.33 14.68
C VAL A 14 3.99 4.61 16.15
N GLY A 15 4.60 5.77 16.42
CA GLY A 15 4.80 6.26 17.78
C GLY A 15 3.48 6.65 18.43
N GLY A 16 3.32 6.35 19.71
CA GLY A 16 2.11 6.59 20.48
C GLY A 16 2.12 5.82 21.81
N ASP A 17 0.97 5.76 22.47
CA ASP A 17 0.73 4.91 23.63
C ASP A 17 -0.50 4.02 23.37
N PRO A 18 -0.30 2.75 22.95
CA PRO A 18 0.98 2.04 22.82
C PRO A 18 1.72 2.34 21.49
N GLU A 19 3.03 2.10 21.46
CA GLU A 19 3.80 2.04 20.21
C GLU A 19 3.37 0.82 19.38
N LEU A 20 3.19 1.02 18.06
CA LEU A 20 2.87 -0.05 17.12
C LEU A 20 4.03 -0.26 16.15
N THR A 21 4.50 -1.50 16.03
CA THR A 21 5.50 -1.91 15.05
C THR A 21 4.95 -3.00 14.15
N MET A 22 5.11 -2.83 12.83
CA MET A 22 4.75 -3.81 11.81
C MET A 22 5.91 -4.00 10.84
N THR A 23 6.14 -5.24 10.38
CA THR A 23 7.12 -5.55 9.33
C THR A 23 6.47 -6.47 8.31
N VAL A 24 6.62 -6.14 7.03
CA VAL A 24 6.14 -6.93 5.90
C VAL A 24 7.32 -7.30 5.02
N GLU A 25 7.57 -8.59 4.89
CA GLU A 25 8.69 -9.10 4.11
C GLU A 25 8.31 -9.34 2.64
N GLY A 26 9.25 -9.11 1.73
CA GLY A 26 9.14 -9.60 0.35
C GLY A 26 8.16 -8.85 -0.56
N ILE A 27 7.87 -7.58 -0.30
CA ILE A 27 7.09 -6.76 -1.22
C ILE A 27 7.92 -6.47 -2.48
N HIS A 28 7.51 -7.09 -3.60
CA HIS A 28 8.06 -6.81 -4.92
C HIS A 28 7.33 -5.61 -5.50
N GLY A 29 7.99 -4.45 -5.51
CA GLY A 29 7.35 -3.16 -5.82
C GLY A 29 6.62 -3.12 -7.17
N ASP A 30 7.15 -3.76 -8.20
CA ASP A 30 6.52 -3.87 -9.52
C ASP A 30 5.20 -4.65 -9.49
N ARG A 31 5.20 -5.86 -8.92
CA ARG A 31 4.02 -6.72 -8.79
C ARG A 31 3.00 -6.11 -7.83
N ALA A 32 3.46 -5.54 -6.72
CA ALA A 32 2.60 -4.88 -5.75
C ALA A 32 1.90 -3.65 -6.34
N THR A 33 2.64 -2.81 -7.06
CA THR A 33 2.08 -1.62 -7.72
C THR A 33 1.02 -2.00 -8.75
N ALA A 34 1.33 -2.93 -9.65
CA ALA A 34 0.38 -3.37 -10.67
C ALA A 34 -0.88 -3.99 -10.05
N ARG A 35 -0.72 -4.86 -9.04
CA ARG A 35 -1.84 -5.48 -8.32
C ARG A 35 -2.71 -4.43 -7.62
N PHE A 36 -2.10 -3.42 -7.01
CA PHE A 36 -2.83 -2.37 -6.32
C PHE A 36 -3.68 -1.53 -7.29
N VAL A 37 -3.09 -1.12 -8.41
CA VAL A 37 -3.79 -0.38 -9.47
C VAL A 37 -5.02 -1.14 -9.96
N LEU A 38 -4.89 -2.45 -10.18
CA LEU A 38 -6.03 -3.27 -10.60
C LEU A 38 -7.11 -3.39 -9.52
N ARG A 39 -6.73 -3.47 -8.24
CA ARG A 39 -7.67 -3.60 -7.12
C ARG A 39 -8.50 -2.35 -6.87
N VAL A 40 -7.96 -1.16 -7.16
CA VAL A 40 -8.68 0.09 -6.92
C VAL A 40 -9.69 0.42 -8.02
N VAL A 41 -9.68 -0.26 -9.17
CA VAL A 41 -10.56 0.08 -10.30
C VAL A 41 -12.04 0.15 -9.91
N GLN A 42 -12.54 -0.83 -9.17
CA GLN A 42 -13.94 -0.83 -8.73
C GLN A 42 -14.25 0.34 -7.77
N LEU A 43 -13.29 0.68 -6.90
CA LEU A 43 -13.43 1.82 -5.98
C LEU A 43 -13.49 3.14 -6.75
N LEU A 44 -12.73 3.27 -7.84
CA LEU A 44 -12.74 4.47 -8.69
C LEU A 44 -14.08 4.64 -9.44
N LEU A 45 -14.71 3.53 -9.86
CA LEU A 45 -15.98 3.58 -10.58
C LEU A 45 -17.14 4.13 -9.74
N ILE A 46 -17.07 3.97 -8.41
CA ILE A 46 -18.10 4.45 -7.47
C ILE A 46 -17.66 5.70 -6.69
N ALA A 47 -16.46 6.20 -6.94
CA ALA A 47 -15.93 7.37 -6.25
C ALA A 47 -16.64 8.65 -6.71
N ARG A 48 -16.67 9.66 -5.82
CA ARG A 48 -17.15 10.99 -6.20
C ARG A 48 -16.28 11.59 -7.32
N PRO A 49 -16.84 12.38 -8.24
CA PRO A 49 -16.04 13.07 -9.25
C PRO A 49 -14.99 14.00 -8.65
N GLY A 50 -13.86 14.16 -9.33
CA GLY A 50 -12.78 15.08 -8.96
C GLY A 50 -11.41 14.39 -8.90
N LEU A 51 -10.40 15.16 -8.48
CA LEU A 51 -9.06 14.62 -8.21
C LEU A 51 -9.04 14.08 -6.78
N LEU A 52 -9.01 12.77 -6.65
CA LEU A 52 -9.00 12.07 -5.35
C LEU A 52 -7.62 11.46 -5.07
N THR A 53 -7.36 11.22 -3.80
CA THR A 53 -6.18 10.53 -3.30
C THR A 53 -6.54 9.17 -2.70
N MET A 54 -5.55 8.35 -2.38
CA MET A 54 -5.78 7.09 -1.67
C MET A 54 -6.39 7.28 -0.27
N ALA A 55 -6.28 8.47 0.34
CA ALA A 55 -6.90 8.78 1.61
C ALA A 55 -8.41 9.07 1.48
N ASP A 56 -8.89 9.38 0.27
CA ASP A 56 -10.31 9.64 -0.01
C ASP A 56 -11.09 8.36 -0.35
N LEU A 57 -10.38 7.28 -0.68
CA LEU A 57 -10.98 6.02 -1.11
C LEU A 57 -11.07 5.03 0.05
N ALA A 58 -12.04 4.12 -0.01
CA ALA A 58 -12.08 2.97 0.90
C ALA A 58 -10.83 2.09 0.72
N LEU A 59 -10.48 1.32 1.75
CA LEU A 59 -9.32 0.44 1.69
C LEU A 59 -9.52 -0.64 0.62
N PRO A 60 -8.53 -0.87 -0.26
CA PRO A 60 -8.59 -1.93 -1.26
C PRO A 60 -8.65 -3.30 -0.58
N HIS A 61 -9.67 -4.08 -0.91
CA HIS A 61 -9.91 -5.41 -0.34
C HIS A 61 -9.79 -6.50 -1.41
N HIS A 62 -10.01 -7.76 -1.01
CA HIS A 62 -9.96 -8.93 -1.88
C HIS A 62 -11.29 -9.16 -2.59
#